data_AF-A0A7V2WT90-F1
#
_entry.id   AF-A0A7V2WT90-F1
#
_cell.length_a   1.000
_cell.length_b   1.000
_cell.length_c   1.000
_cell.angle_alpha   90.00
_cell.angle_beta   90.00
_cell.angle_gamma   90.00
#
_symmetry.space_group_name_H-M   'P 1'
#
loop_
_entity.id
_entity.type
_entity.pdbx_description
1 polymer ?
#
loop_
_entity_poly.entity_id
_entity_poly.type
_entity_poly.pdbx_seq_one_letter_code
_entity_poly.pdbx_strand_id
1 'polypeptide(L)'
;MVHEIHIDDCWNRIGVWGKGDHICPRLKEVIHCRNCHKYSTIGKQLLKRPISKDYIESWTRTIASLDEKQKDKGRSALVFRIGDEWFALELEVVKEV
;
A
#
# COMPACT_ATOMS: atom_id res chain seq x y z
N MET A 1 -1.42 12.27 -23.03
CA MET A 1 -0.05 11.72 -23.04
C MET A 1 0.18 11.02 -21.71
N VAL A 2 0.26 9.70 -21.71
CA VAL A 2 0.64 8.93 -20.51
C VAL A 2 2.15 9.10 -20.39
N HIS A 3 2.60 9.76 -19.32
CA HIS A 3 4.04 9.88 -19.06
C HIS A 3 4.50 8.53 -18.51
N GLU A 4 5.31 7.81 -19.29
CA GLU A 4 5.90 6.55 -18.85
C GLU A 4 6.97 6.87 -17.80
N ILE A 5 6.72 6.48 -16.55
CA ILE A 5 7.67 6.67 -15.46
C ILE A 5 8.68 5.52 -15.56
N HIS A 6 9.92 5.83 -15.95
CA HIS A 6 11.00 4.86 -15.89
C HIS A 6 11.44 4.68 -14.42
N ILE A 7 11.09 3.54 -13.83
CA ILE A 7 11.33 3.21 -12.42
C ILE A 7 12.65 2.43 -12.32
N ASP A 8 13.67 3.04 -11.73
CA ASP A 8 14.84 2.31 -11.26
C ASP A 8 14.58 1.83 -9.80
N ASP A 9 14.06 0.61 -9.71
CA ASP A 9 13.58 -0.03 -8.48
C ASP A 9 14.68 -0.81 -7.75
N CYS A 10 15.82 -0.18 -7.47
CA CYS A 10 16.98 -0.84 -6.85
C CYS A 10 16.67 -1.61 -5.54
N TRP A 11 15.57 -1.28 -4.83
CA TRP A 11 15.11 -2.03 -3.65
C TRP A 11 14.70 -3.47 -3.97
N ASN A 12 14.24 -3.77 -5.18
CA ASN A 12 13.89 -5.13 -5.62
C ASN A 12 15.12 -5.95 -6.02
N ARG A 13 16.20 -5.29 -6.45
CA ARG A 13 17.41 -5.93 -6.96
C ARG A 13 18.52 -6.09 -5.92
N ILE A 14 18.76 -5.05 -5.13
CA ILE A 14 19.88 -4.93 -4.19
C ILE A 14 19.44 -4.30 -2.86
N GLY A 15 18.16 -4.43 -2.49
CA GLY A 15 17.60 -3.80 -1.30
C GLY A 15 17.99 -4.46 0.01
N VAL A 16 17.20 -4.22 1.07
CA VAL A 16 17.45 -4.73 2.43
C VAL A 16 17.53 -6.25 2.53
N TRP A 17 16.96 -6.97 1.55
CA TRP A 17 16.99 -8.42 1.46
C TRP A 17 18.14 -8.96 0.58
N GLY A 18 18.99 -8.09 0.05
CA GLY A 18 20.18 -8.47 -0.69
C GLY A 18 21.19 -9.23 0.19
N LYS A 19 22.01 -10.09 -0.43
CA LYS A 19 23.01 -10.92 0.27
C LYS A 19 24.40 -10.69 -0.31
N GLY A 20 25.43 -10.76 0.55
CA GLY A 20 26.83 -10.61 0.15
C GLY A 20 27.07 -9.28 -0.57
N ASP A 21 27.76 -9.34 -1.71
CA ASP A 21 28.12 -8.17 -2.51
C ASP A 21 26.94 -7.51 -3.23
N HIS A 22 25.74 -8.12 -3.19
CA HIS A 22 24.52 -7.61 -3.83
C HIS A 22 23.66 -6.80 -2.86
N ILE A 23 24.28 -5.94 -2.04
CA ILE A 23 23.61 -5.06 -1.09
C ILE A 23 23.86 -3.60 -1.48
N CYS A 24 22.80 -2.80 -1.52
CA CYS A 24 22.88 -1.39 -1.85
C CYS A 24 23.82 -0.66 -0.86
N PRO A 25 24.87 0.03 -1.34
CA PRO A 25 25.85 0.67 -0.46
C PRO A 25 25.23 1.75 0.43
N ARG A 26 24.15 2.39 -0.02
CA ARG A 26 23.42 3.43 0.73
C ARG A 26 22.76 2.89 2.01
N LEU A 27 22.54 1.57 2.11
CA LEU A 27 21.94 0.98 3.32
C LEU A 27 22.81 1.16 4.56
N LYS A 28 24.13 1.37 4.38
CA LYS A 28 25.04 1.73 5.47
C LYS A 28 24.65 3.04 6.16
N GLU A 29 24.02 3.95 5.43
CA GLU A 29 23.59 5.27 5.94
C GLU A 29 22.13 5.28 6.36
N VAL A 30 21.23 4.68 5.57
CA VAL A 30 19.77 4.82 5.78
C VAL A 30 19.12 3.64 6.51
N ILE A 31 19.89 2.57 6.78
CA ILE A 31 19.47 1.31 7.46
C ILE A 31 18.44 0.50 6.66
N HIS A 32 17.48 1.15 5.98
CA HIS A 32 16.41 0.49 5.23
C HIS A 32 16.05 1.25 3.95
N CYS A 33 15.68 0.53 2.89
CA CYS A 33 15.22 1.11 1.61
C CYS A 33 14.09 2.14 1.77
N ARG A 34 13.15 1.95 2.71
CA ARG A 34 12.04 2.89 2.94
C ARG A 34 12.50 4.26 3.44
N ASN A 35 13.68 4.33 4.05
CA ASN A 35 14.31 5.56 4.51
C ASN A 35 15.16 6.22 3.41
N CYS A 36 15.36 5.56 2.27
CA CYS A 36 16.16 6.08 1.17
C CYS A 36 15.38 7.14 0.36
N HIS A 37 16.01 8.30 0.11
CA HIS A 37 15.41 9.36 -0.72
C HIS A 37 14.98 8.87 -2.12
N LYS A 38 15.72 7.91 -2.71
CA LYS A 38 15.36 7.34 -4.02
C LYS A 38 14.02 6.60 -3.97
N TYR A 39 13.82 5.79 -2.93
CA TYR A 39 12.58 5.05 -2.71
C TYR A 39 11.40 6.00 -2.52
N SER A 40 11.53 7.00 -1.64
CA SER A 40 10.45 7.95 -1.35
C SER A 40 10.13 8.86 -2.55
N THR A 41 11.13 9.25 -3.34
CA THR A 41 10.93 10.04 -4.57
C THR A 41 10.12 9.26 -5.61
N ILE A 42 10.50 8.02 -5.88
CA ILE A 42 9.79 7.20 -6.88
C ILE A 42 8.38 6.85 -6.39
N GLY A 43 8.21 6.56 -5.09
CA GLY A 43 6.88 6.36 -4.49
C GLY A 43 5.96 7.57 -4.70
N LYS A 44 6.47 8.80 -4.50
CA LYS A 44 5.71 10.03 -4.75
C LYS A 44 5.35 10.22 -6.24
N GLN A 45 6.26 9.86 -7.15
CA GLN A 45 5.99 9.93 -8.59
C GLN A 45 4.89 8.94 -9.00
N LEU A 46 4.94 7.71 -8.48
CA LEU A 46 3.91 6.70 -8.69
C LEU A 46 2.53 7.15 -8.19
N LEU A 47 2.46 7.80 -7.03
CA LEU A 47 1.20 8.33 -6.50
C LEU A 47 0.62 9.47 -7.35
N LYS A 48 1.48 10.26 -8.01
CA LYS A 48 1.06 11.38 -8.86
C LYS A 48 0.81 10.97 -10.31
N ARG A 49 0.96 9.68 -10.66
CA ARG A 49 0.80 9.23 -12.04
C ARG A 49 -0.64 9.44 -12.51
N PRO A 50 -0.85 9.86 -13.77
CA PRO A 50 -2.19 9.94 -14.31
C PRO A 50 -2.81 8.53 -14.33
N ILE A 51 -4.04 8.43 -13.86
CA ILE A 51 -4.81 7.18 -13.91
C ILE A 51 -5.34 7.03 -15.35
N SER A 52 -5.18 5.85 -15.95
CA SER A 52 -5.68 5.61 -17.31
C SER A 52 -7.21 5.56 -17.32
N LYS A 53 -7.82 5.98 -18.44
CA LYS A 53 -9.28 5.90 -18.62
C LYS A 53 -9.79 4.47 -18.47
N ASP A 54 -9.10 3.51 -19.08
CA ASP A 54 -9.44 2.09 -18.99
C ASP A 54 -9.45 1.56 -17.55
N TYR A 55 -8.51 2.04 -16.71
CA TYR A 55 -8.48 1.69 -15.29
C TYR A 55 -9.67 2.32 -14.55
N ILE A 56 -10.01 3.58 -14.83
CA ILE A 56 -11.20 4.21 -14.23
C ILE A 56 -12.47 3.45 -14.63
N GLU A 57 -12.61 3.10 -15.92
CA GLU A 57 -13.76 2.38 -16.44
C GLU A 57 -13.89 0.95 -15.89
N SER A 58 -12.77 0.24 -15.71
CA SER A 58 -12.79 -1.09 -15.09
C SER A 58 -13.24 -1.02 -13.63
N TRP A 59 -12.68 -0.10 -12.85
CA TRP A 59 -13.07 0.09 -11.45
C TRP A 59 -14.51 0.59 -11.30
N THR A 60 -14.96 1.47 -12.19
CA THR A 60 -16.36 1.94 -12.20
C THR A 60 -17.31 0.77 -12.39
N ARG A 61 -17.03 -0.14 -13.33
CA ARG A 61 -17.84 -1.36 -13.53
C ARG A 61 -17.80 -2.27 -12.31
N THR A 62 -16.63 -2.49 -11.71
CA THR A 62 -16.50 -3.29 -10.50
C THR A 62 -17.33 -2.72 -9.35
N ILE A 63 -17.22 -1.41 -9.09
CA ILE A 63 -17.97 -0.75 -8.00
C ILE A 63 -19.47 -0.76 -8.29
N ALA A 64 -19.89 -0.45 -9.52
CA ALA A 64 -21.30 -0.48 -9.91
C ALA A 64 -21.90 -1.89 -9.80
N SER A 65 -21.09 -2.95 -9.96
CA SER A 65 -21.53 -4.34 -9.80
C SER A 65 -21.69 -4.79 -8.34
N LEU A 66 -21.28 -3.98 -7.36
CA LEU A 66 -21.38 -4.33 -5.93
C LEU A 66 -22.81 -4.19 -5.37
N ASP A 67 -23.76 -3.60 -6.11
CA ASP A 67 -25.15 -3.49 -5.66
C ASP A 67 -26.09 -4.43 -6.41
N GLU A 68 -26.37 -5.57 -5.75
CA GLU A 68 -27.71 -6.20 -5.66
C GLU A 68 -27.74 -7.37 -4.65
N LYS A 69 -26.59 -7.96 -4.28
CA LYS A 69 -26.53 -9.18 -3.45
C LYS A 69 -26.16 -9.03 -1.97
N GLN A 70 -25.86 -7.83 -1.48
CA GLN A 70 -25.54 -7.62 -0.06
C GLN A 70 -26.38 -6.51 0.56
N LYS A 71 -27.66 -6.82 0.78
CA LYS A 71 -28.50 -6.11 1.76
C LYS A 71 -28.27 -6.57 3.19
N ASP A 72 -27.19 -7.32 3.46
CA ASP A 72 -26.72 -7.51 4.82
C ASP A 72 -25.68 -6.42 5.07
N LYS A 73 -26.09 -5.35 5.76
CA LYS A 73 -25.18 -4.27 6.14
C LYS A 73 -24.14 -4.89 7.07
N GLY A 74 -22.97 -5.23 6.54
CA GLY A 74 -21.87 -5.78 7.33
C GLY A 74 -21.64 -4.91 8.57
N ARG A 75 -21.48 -5.56 9.73
CA ARG A 75 -21.17 -4.84 10.97
C ARG A 75 -19.72 -4.38 10.94
N SER A 76 -19.48 -3.12 11.30
CA SER A 76 -18.13 -2.57 11.38
C SER A 76 -17.58 -2.74 12.80
N ALA A 77 -16.37 -3.27 12.93
CA ALA A 77 -15.74 -3.49 14.23
C ALA A 77 -14.24 -3.14 14.22
N LEU A 78 -13.74 -2.60 15.34
CA LEU A 78 -12.32 -2.44 15.62
C LEU A 78 -11.79 -3.76 16.19
N VAL A 79 -10.90 -4.42 15.45
CA VAL A 79 -10.24 -5.66 15.88
C VAL A 79 -8.93 -5.33 16.57
N PHE A 80 -8.71 -5.91 17.75
CA PHE A 80 -7.50 -5.68 18.56
C PHE A 80 -7.12 -6.96 19.32
N ARG A 81 -5.91 -6.97 19.90
CA ARG A 81 -5.34 -8.13 20.60
C ARG A 81 -4.95 -7.76 22.03
N ILE A 82 -5.31 -8.58 23.00
CA ILE A 82 -4.81 -8.51 24.38
C ILE A 82 -4.11 -9.83 24.68
N GLY A 83 -2.81 -9.77 24.96
CA GLY A 83 -1.99 -10.97 25.12
C GLY A 83 -2.07 -11.84 23.86
N ASP A 84 -2.49 -13.10 24.03
CA ASP A 84 -2.63 -14.03 22.92
C ASP A 84 -4.03 -14.10 22.30
N GLU A 85 -4.99 -13.35 22.82
CA GLU A 85 -6.40 -13.41 22.43
C GLU A 85 -6.83 -12.24 21.54
N TRP A 86 -7.75 -12.52 20.61
CA TRP A 86 -8.32 -11.55 19.69
C TRP A 86 -9.71 -11.11 20.14
N PHE A 87 -9.96 -9.80 20.06
CA PHE A 87 -11.21 -9.15 20.43
C PHE A 87 -11.68 -8.23 19.32
N ALA A 88 -12.98 -7.89 19.35
CA ALA A 88 -13.58 -6.91 18.46
C ALA A 88 -14.59 -6.04 19.22
N LEU A 89 -14.52 -4.73 19.02
CA LEU A 89 -15.54 -3.78 19.50
C LEU A 89 -16.33 -3.24 18.31
N GLU A 90 -17.64 -3.09 18.45
CA GLU A 90 -18.44 -2.38 17.45
C GLU A 90 -17.90 -0.95 17.29
N LEU A 91 -17.75 -0.47 16.04
CA LEU A 91 -17.16 0.85 15.83
C LEU A 91 -17.97 1.99 16.47
N GLU A 92 -19.28 1.80 16.69
CA GLU A 92 -20.15 2.79 17.34
C GLU A 92 -19.70 3.15 18.78
N VAL A 93 -18.97 2.26 19.46
CA VAL A 93 -18.49 2.51 20.83
C VAL A 93 -17.06 3.04 20.89
N VAL A 94 -16.34 3.06 19.77
CA VAL A 94 -14.94 3.51 19.70
C VAL A 94 -14.91 5.03 19.51
N LYS A 95 -14.28 5.75 20.45
CA LYS A 95 -14.13 7.21 20.36
C LYS A 95 -12.82 7.64 19.69
N GLU A 96 -11.72 6.94 19.99
CA GLU A 96 -10.36 7.22 19.52
C GLU A 96 -9.52 5.94 19.56
N VAL A 97 -8.39 5.94 18.84
CA VAL A 97 -7.37 4.88 18.80
C VAL A 97 -5.99 5.50 18.94
#